data_AF-A0AAC9ATL9-F1
#
_entry.id   AF-A0AAC9ATL9-F1
#
_cell.length_a   1.000
_cell.length_b   1.000
_cell.length_c   1.000
_cell.angle_alpha   90.00
_cell.angle_beta   90.00
_cell.angle_gamma   90.00
#
_symmetry.space_group_name_H-M   'P 1'
#
loop_
_entity.id
_entity.type
_entity.pdbx_description
1 polymer ?
#
loop_
_entity_poly.entity_id
_entity_poly.type
_entity_poly.pdbx_seq_one_letter_code
_entity_poly.pdbx_strand_id
1 'polypeptide(L)'
;MQHPNLDTPVSPLRQRLIDDMNMRRFSRETQRNYLRDIGRLATFLGRSPDTATADDLRRFQIEQQEDGIPVPTMNSIVSALRFFFTQTLDRPDLARRLVRLAHPRNLPVVLSRDEVARLLNATTCLKHQAALSVAYGAGLRVAEVSMLKVTDVDSEQRAHAAARRARQGRALSQRHALRGSARSPA
;
A
#
# COMPACT_ATOMS: atom_id res chain seq x y z
N MET A 1 27.77 -14.78 6.00
CA MET A 1 26.53 -14.00 5.79
C MET A 1 25.62 -14.28 6.98
N GLN A 2 25.43 -13.33 7.88
CA GLN A 2 24.58 -13.51 9.07
C GLN A 2 23.10 -13.43 8.66
N HIS A 3 22.37 -14.52 8.86
CA HIS A 3 20.91 -14.50 8.81
C HIS A 3 20.40 -13.62 9.96
N PRO A 4 19.50 -12.64 9.72
CA PRO A 4 18.96 -11.83 10.79
C PRO A 4 18.16 -12.74 11.74
N ASN A 5 18.59 -12.73 13.00
CA ASN A 5 18.07 -13.55 14.09
C ASN A 5 16.58 -13.22 14.33
N LEU A 6 15.69 -14.22 14.22
CA LEU A 6 14.23 -14.06 14.40
C LEU A 6 13.82 -13.91 15.88
N ASP A 7 14.78 -14.01 16.81
CA ASP A 7 14.59 -14.01 18.26
C ASP A 7 14.91 -12.65 18.90
N THR A 8 14.65 -11.53 18.22
CA THR A 8 14.67 -10.23 18.91
C THR A 8 13.41 -10.13 19.78
N PRO A 9 13.52 -9.97 21.11
CA PRO A 9 12.35 -9.78 21.97
C PRO A 9 11.53 -8.62 21.43
N VAL A 10 10.25 -8.87 21.11
CA VAL A 10 9.34 -7.83 20.66
C VAL A 10 9.22 -6.83 21.81
N SER A 11 9.64 -5.59 21.59
CA SER A 11 9.51 -4.55 22.63
C SER A 11 8.03 -4.38 23.01
N PRO A 12 7.71 -4.05 24.27
CA PRO A 12 6.31 -3.83 24.69
C PRO A 12 5.58 -2.82 23.79
N LEU A 13 6.29 -1.78 23.37
CA LEU A 13 5.79 -0.77 22.42
C LEU A 13 5.46 -1.36 21.04
N ARG A 14 6.32 -2.24 20.52
CA ARG A 14 6.10 -2.93 19.25
C ARG A 14 4.91 -3.89 19.35
N GLN A 15 4.77 -4.60 20.47
CA GLN A 15 3.64 -5.50 20.69
C GLN A 15 2.31 -4.72 20.73
N ARG A 16 2.25 -3.62 21.49
CA ARG A 16 1.07 -2.74 21.53
C ARG A 16 0.66 -2.26 20.14
N LEU A 17 1.62 -1.81 19.34
CA LEU A 17 1.38 -1.40 17.96
C LEU A 17 0.82 -2.54 17.09
N ILE A 18 1.32 -3.77 17.26
CA ILE A 18 0.79 -4.95 16.55
C ILE A 18 -0.65 -5.22 16.97
N ASP A 19 -0.95 -5.16 18.27
CA ASP A 19 -2.29 -5.39 18.81
C ASP A 19 -3.29 -4.35 18.30
N ASP A 20 -2.91 -3.07 18.27
CA ASP A 20 -3.73 -1.98 17.71
C ASP A 20 -4.09 -2.20 16.24
N MET A 21 -3.12 -2.69 15.45
CA MET A 21 -3.34 -3.00 14.03
C MET A 21 -4.19 -4.26 13.84
N ASN A 22 -4.00 -5.28 14.68
CA ASN A 22 -4.80 -6.51 14.67
C ASN A 22 -6.26 -6.23 15.02
N MET A 23 -6.52 -5.42 16.06
CA MET A 23 -7.86 -5.00 16.47
C MET A 23 -8.62 -4.31 15.32
N ARG A 24 -7.88 -3.59 14.46
CA ARG A 24 -8.43 -2.89 13.28
C ARG A 24 -8.41 -3.74 12.00
N ARG A 25 -8.04 -5.01 12.09
CA ARG A 25 -7.99 -5.98 10.98
C ARG A 25 -7.10 -5.53 9.82
N PHE A 26 -5.97 -4.90 10.12
CA PHE A 26 -5.00 -4.53 9.09
C PHE A 26 -4.42 -5.78 8.44
N SER A 27 -4.20 -5.72 7.12
CA SER A 27 -3.54 -6.81 6.40
C SER A 27 -2.11 -7.02 6.89
N ARG A 28 -1.59 -8.25 6.78
CA ARG A 28 -0.19 -8.56 7.15
C ARG A 28 0.82 -7.68 6.42
N GLU A 29 0.53 -7.32 5.17
CA GLU A 29 1.38 -6.43 4.38
C GLU A 29 1.36 -5.00 4.95
N THR A 30 0.18 -4.47 5.29
CA THR A 30 0.05 -3.17 5.94
C THR A 30 0.78 -3.13 7.28
N GLN A 31 0.63 -4.17 8.11
CA GLN A 31 1.34 -4.29 9.38
C GLN A 31 2.86 -4.26 9.20
N ARG A 32 3.37 -5.03 8.24
CA ARG A 32 4.80 -5.06 7.92
C ARG A 32 5.31 -3.70 7.46
N ASN A 33 4.57 -3.02 6.58
CA ASN A 33 4.93 -1.69 6.10
C ASN A 33 4.95 -0.67 7.25
N TYR A 34 3.95 -0.69 8.13
CA TYR A 34 3.88 0.25 9.25
C TYR A 34 5.01 0.02 10.25
N LEU A 35 5.27 -1.24 10.62
CA LEU A 35 6.40 -1.59 11.49
C LEU A 35 7.74 -1.15 10.90
N ARG A 36 7.94 -1.36 9.59
CA ARG A 36 9.15 -0.91 8.90
C ARG A 36 9.27 0.61 8.92
N ASP A 37 8.19 1.32 8.59
CA ASP A 37 8.21 2.78 8.46
C ASP A 37 8.40 3.45 9.84
N ILE A 38 7.86 2.89 10.92
CA ILE A 38 8.11 3.33 12.31
C ILE A 38 9.52 2.94 12.76
N GLY A 39 10.02 1.77 12.33
CA GLY A 39 11.40 1.35 12.56
C GLY A 39 12.41 2.33 11.97
N ARG A 40 12.13 2.91 10.79
CA ARG A 40 12.97 3.97 10.20
C ARG A 40 13.08 5.21 11.11
N LEU A 41 11.98 5.63 11.73
CA LEU A 41 12.01 6.72 12.70
C LEU A 41 12.87 6.35 13.92
N ALA A 42 12.72 5.14 14.46
CA ALA A 42 13.54 4.67 15.58
C ALA A 42 15.04 4.66 15.22
N THR A 43 15.40 4.22 14.00
CA THR A 43 16.77 4.26 13.50
C THR A 43 17.30 5.69 13.38
N PHE A 44 16.53 6.61 12.80
CA PHE A 44 16.89 8.02 12.68
C PHE A 44 17.11 8.68 14.07
N LEU A 45 16.27 8.35 15.06
CA LEU A 45 16.40 8.92 16.40
C LEU A 45 17.52 8.29 17.23
N GLY A 46 17.94 7.07 16.92
CA GLY A 46 18.85 6.28 17.76
C GLY A 46 18.25 5.90 19.13
N ARG A 47 16.94 6.11 19.32
CA ARG A 47 16.20 5.86 20.57
C ARG A 47 14.76 5.48 20.28
N SER A 48 14.02 5.11 21.32
CA SER A 48 12.64 4.65 21.19
C SER A 48 11.73 5.75 20.58
N PRO A 49 10.90 5.42 19.57
CA PRO A 49 10.14 6.39 18.78
C PRO A 49 8.98 7.06 19.54
N ASP A 50 8.63 6.55 20.72
CA ASP A 50 7.68 7.19 21.66
C ASP A 50 8.24 8.45 22.33
N THR A 51 9.57 8.61 22.33
CA THR A 51 10.25 9.80 22.87
C THR A 51 10.42 10.94 21.86
N ALA A 52 9.85 10.79 20.66
CA ALA A 52 9.96 11.76 19.58
C ALA A 52 9.26 13.09 19.91
N THR A 53 9.91 14.19 19.54
CA THR A 53 9.38 15.55 19.65
C THR A 53 8.85 16.06 18.31
N ALA A 54 8.16 17.21 18.30
CA ALA A 54 7.72 17.83 17.06
C ALA A 54 8.91 18.20 16.13
N ASP A 55 10.02 18.65 16.71
CA ASP A 55 11.22 19.01 15.96
C ASP A 55 11.92 17.77 15.39
N ASP A 56 11.90 16.64 16.12
CA ASP A 56 12.38 15.36 15.60
C ASP A 56 11.61 14.94 14.33
N LEU A 57 10.27 15.03 14.36
CA LEU A 57 9.44 14.69 13.21
C LEU A 57 9.64 15.63 12.02
N ARG A 58 9.94 16.91 12.30
CA ARG A 58 10.29 17.88 11.26
C ARG A 58 11.63 17.52 10.62
N ARG A 59 12.68 17.29 11.42
CA ARG A 59 14.02 16.91 10.93
C ARG A 59 13.97 15.61 10.13
N PHE A 60 13.21 14.62 10.60
CA PHE A 60 13.06 13.35 9.90
C PHE A 60 12.45 13.50 8.50
N GLN A 61 11.47 14.39 8.31
CA GLN A 61 10.87 14.65 7.00
C GLN A 61 11.79 15.46 6.09
N ILE A 62 12.63 16.35 6.65
CA ILE A 62 13.65 17.10 5.90
C ILE A 62 14.71 16.13 5.38
N GLU A 63 15.24 15.25 6.24
CA GLU A 63 16.23 14.24 5.82
C GLU A 63 15.68 13.34 4.72
N GLN A 64 14.44 12.85 4.84
CA GLN A 64 13.80 12.07 3.77
C GLN A 64 13.72 12.82 2.44
N GLN A 65 13.50 14.14 2.48
CA GLN A 65 13.46 14.96 1.29
C GLN A 65 14.86 15.14 0.68
N GLU A 66 15.87 15.38 1.51
CA GLU A 66 17.28 15.50 1.11
C GLU A 66 17.83 14.20 0.51
N ASP A 67 17.42 13.04 1.07
CA ASP A 67 17.71 11.70 0.56
C ASP A 67 16.97 11.35 -0.75
N GLY A 68 16.11 12.26 -1.25
CA GLY A 68 15.37 12.06 -2.49
C GLY A 68 14.30 10.96 -2.39
N ILE A 69 13.77 10.69 -1.19
CA ILE A 69 12.71 9.69 -1.01
C ILE A 69 11.47 10.11 -1.82
N PRO A 70 10.89 9.22 -2.65
CA PRO A 70 9.72 9.57 -3.44
C PRO A 70 8.52 9.99 -2.58
N VAL A 71 7.79 11.01 -3.02
CA VAL A 71 6.62 11.55 -2.30
C VAL A 71 5.59 10.48 -1.89
N PRO A 72 5.23 9.48 -2.71
CA PRO A 72 4.33 8.41 -2.29
C PRO A 72 4.86 7.62 -1.08
N THR A 73 6.18 7.38 -1.06
CA THR A 73 6.86 6.69 0.04
C THR A 73 6.84 7.54 1.30
N MET A 74 7.16 8.83 1.20
CA MET A 74 7.05 9.76 2.34
C MET A 74 5.63 9.79 2.92
N ASN A 75 4.61 9.86 2.05
CA ASN A 75 3.21 9.83 2.48
C ASN A 75 2.78 8.49 3.13
N SER A 76 3.37 7.37 2.70
CA SER A 76 3.20 6.07 3.38
C SER A 76 3.77 6.12 4.79
N ILE A 77 5.00 6.62 4.94
CA ILE A 77 5.67 6.76 6.23
C ILE A 77 4.84 7.67 7.15
N VAL A 78 4.43 8.85 6.66
CA VAL A 78 3.56 9.78 7.41
C VAL A 78 2.26 9.11 7.86
N SER A 79 1.69 8.22 7.04
CA SER A 79 0.47 7.49 7.42
C SER A 79 0.72 6.51 8.57
N ALA A 80 1.82 5.76 8.52
CA ALA A 80 2.23 4.87 9.60
C ALA A 80 2.53 5.64 10.90
N LEU A 81 3.26 6.76 10.80
CA LEU A 81 3.58 7.60 11.96
C LEU A 81 2.32 8.24 12.57
N ARG A 82 1.40 8.76 11.74
CA ARG A 82 0.13 9.31 12.24
C ARG A 82 -0.69 8.24 12.97
N PHE A 83 -0.73 7.01 12.44
CA PHE A 83 -1.38 5.89 13.12
C PHE A 83 -0.72 5.62 14.47
N PHE A 84 0.61 5.48 14.50
CA PHE A 84 1.38 5.23 15.72
C PHE A 84 1.14 6.31 16.78
N PHE A 85 1.30 7.59 16.44
CA PHE A 85 1.10 8.67 17.40
C PHE A 85 -0.35 8.82 17.83
N THR A 86 -1.33 8.64 16.93
CA THR A 86 -2.74 8.83 17.31
C THR A 86 -3.33 7.64 18.05
N GLN A 87 -3.00 6.41 17.64
CA GLN A 87 -3.67 5.19 18.12
C GLN A 87 -2.86 4.47 19.18
N THR A 88 -1.54 4.37 18.99
CA THR A 88 -0.69 3.60 19.91
C THR A 88 -0.21 4.46 21.07
N LEU A 89 0.11 5.74 20.84
CA LEU A 89 0.68 6.62 21.87
C LEU A 89 -0.28 7.65 22.46
N ASP A 90 -1.47 7.82 21.89
CA ASP A 90 -2.43 8.87 22.27
C ASP A 90 -1.82 10.29 22.29
N ARG A 91 -1.03 10.58 21.24
CA ARG A 91 -0.35 11.86 20.97
C ARG A 91 -0.83 12.49 19.65
N PRO A 92 -2.12 12.87 19.54
CA PRO A 92 -2.66 13.49 18.32
C PRO A 92 -2.04 14.86 18.03
N ASP A 93 -1.41 15.51 19.02
CA ASP A 93 -0.60 16.72 18.86
C ASP A 93 0.59 16.49 17.92
N LEU A 94 1.35 15.41 18.11
CA LEU A 94 2.48 15.05 17.26
C LEU A 94 2.03 14.59 15.87
N ALA A 95 0.95 13.80 15.80
CA ALA A 95 0.39 13.35 14.52
C ALA A 95 0.00 14.52 13.60
N ARG A 96 -0.46 15.65 14.18
CA ARG A 96 -0.82 16.87 13.44
C ARG A 96 0.39 17.63 12.88
N ARG A 97 1.59 17.44 13.43
CA ARG A 97 2.83 18.07 12.94
C ARG A 97 3.42 17.38 11.71
N LEU A 98 3.02 16.15 11.41
CA LEU A 98 3.44 15.43 10.22
C LEU A 98 2.81 16.01 8.96
N VAL A 99 3.63 16.32 7.97
CA VAL A 99 3.23 16.98 6.73
C VAL A 99 3.02 15.92 5.66
N ARG A 100 1.85 15.94 5.01
CA ARG A 100 1.63 15.18 3.78
C ARG A 100 1.94 16.06 2.59
N LEU A 101 2.72 15.52 1.67
CA LEU A 101 3.10 16.20 0.44
C LEU A 101 2.09 15.87 -0.67
N ALA A 102 1.70 16.87 -1.45
CA ALA A 102 0.85 16.64 -2.61
C ALA A 102 1.62 15.82 -3.66
N HIS A 103 1.01 14.74 -4.15
CA HIS A 103 1.57 13.94 -5.23
C HIS A 103 0.57 13.88 -6.39
N PRO A 104 0.83 14.60 -7.51
CA PRO A 104 -0.04 14.53 -8.67
C PRO A 104 0.00 13.09 -9.22
N ARG A 105 -1.18 12.49 -9.36
CA ARG A 105 -1.29 11.18 -10.02
C ARG A 105 -1.32 11.42 -11.52
N ASN A 106 -0.27 10.98 -12.20
CA ASN A 106 -0.24 10.97 -13.66
C ASN A 106 -1.32 10.03 -14.20
N LEU A 107 -1.87 10.37 -15.36
CA LEU A 107 -2.76 9.46 -16.06
C LEU A 107 -1.99 8.19 -16.45
N PRO A 108 -2.57 7.00 -16.24
CA PRO A 108 -1.91 5.77 -16.62
C PRO A 108 -1.70 5.74 -18.13
N VAL A 109 -0.47 5.42 -18.55
CA VAL A 109 -0.16 5.16 -19.96
C VAL A 109 -0.85 3.84 -20.34
N VAL A 110 -1.72 3.89 -21.34
CA VAL A 110 -2.45 2.72 -21.83
C VAL A 110 -1.75 2.23 -23.10
N LEU A 111 -1.40 0.94 -23.10
CA LEU A 111 -0.82 0.29 -24.28
C LEU A 111 -1.86 0.20 -25.41
N SER A 112 -1.42 0.46 -26.63
CA SER A 112 -2.17 0.18 -27.85
C SER A 112 -2.36 -1.33 -28.05
N ARG A 113 -3.31 -1.71 -28.91
CA ARG A 113 -3.57 -3.13 -29.22
C ARG A 113 -2.33 -3.83 -29.79
N ASP A 114 -1.56 -3.13 -30.61
CA ASP A 114 -0.33 -3.68 -31.20
C ASP A 114 0.78 -3.88 -30.17
N GLU A 115 0.92 -2.94 -29.21
CA GLU A 115 1.85 -3.10 -28.09
C GLU A 115 1.47 -4.28 -27.19
N VAL A 116 0.18 -4.48 -26.93
CA VAL A 116 -0.30 -5.64 -26.17
C VAL A 116 -0.02 -6.93 -26.93
N ALA A 117 -0.28 -6.97 -28.24
CA ALA A 117 0.02 -8.14 -29.07
C ALA A 117 1.52 -8.47 -29.05
N ARG A 118 2.39 -7.46 -29.18
CA ARG A 118 3.85 -7.63 -29.05
C ARG A 118 4.25 -8.16 -27.68
N LEU A 119 3.68 -7.63 -26.60
CA LEU A 119 3.94 -8.08 -25.23
C LEU A 119 3.56 -9.55 -25.03
N LEU A 120 2.37 -9.95 -25.49
CA LEU A 120 1.91 -11.34 -25.36
C LEU A 120 2.75 -12.30 -26.20
N ASN A 121 3.13 -11.92 -27.42
CA ASN A 121 3.95 -12.74 -28.30
C ASN A 121 5.41 -12.85 -27.84
N ALA A 122 5.92 -11.86 -27.11
CA ALA A 122 7.26 -11.92 -26.51
C ALA A 122 7.32 -12.83 -25.27
N THR A 123 6.19 -13.28 -24.75
CA THR A 123 6.12 -14.09 -23.53
C THR A 123 6.35 -15.57 -23.86
N THR A 124 7.47 -16.14 -23.40
CA THR A 124 7.86 -17.54 -23.70
C THR A 124 7.24 -18.58 -22.77
N CYS A 125 6.74 -18.16 -21.61
CA CYS A 125 6.12 -19.05 -20.62
C CYS A 125 4.60 -19.06 -20.78
N LEU A 126 4.03 -20.22 -21.13
CA LEU A 126 2.57 -20.39 -21.33
C LEU A 126 1.74 -19.93 -20.12
N LYS A 127 2.24 -20.17 -18.89
CA LYS A 127 1.60 -19.70 -17.65
C LYS A 127 1.52 -18.17 -17.60
N HIS A 128 2.60 -17.47 -17.95
CA HIS A 128 2.63 -16.00 -17.95
C HIS A 128 1.79 -15.44 -19.10
N GLN A 129 1.83 -16.07 -20.27
CA GLN A 129 1.03 -15.67 -21.42
C GLN A 129 -0.47 -15.78 -21.11
N ALA A 130 -0.91 -16.88 -20.51
CA ALA A 130 -2.29 -17.05 -20.05
C ALA A 130 -2.67 -16.02 -18.98
N ALA A 131 -1.80 -15.80 -17.99
CA ALA A 131 -2.04 -14.81 -16.93
C ALA A 131 -2.18 -13.38 -17.49
N LEU A 132 -1.29 -12.96 -18.39
CA LEU A 132 -1.34 -11.65 -19.05
C LEU A 132 -2.57 -11.52 -19.96
N SER A 133 -2.90 -12.58 -20.70
CA SER A 133 -4.06 -12.58 -21.60
C SER A 133 -5.37 -12.44 -20.82
N VAL A 134 -5.50 -13.15 -19.69
CA VAL A 134 -6.67 -13.02 -18.81
C VAL A 134 -6.69 -11.66 -18.12
N ALA A 135 -5.54 -11.16 -17.63
CA ALA A 135 -5.45 -9.83 -17.04
C ALA A 135 -5.94 -8.74 -18.01
N TYR A 136 -5.48 -8.80 -19.26
CA TYR A 136 -5.88 -7.85 -20.31
C TYR A 136 -7.34 -8.03 -20.74
N GLY A 137 -7.75 -9.25 -21.09
CA GLY A 137 -9.08 -9.53 -21.65
C GLY A 137 -10.22 -9.37 -20.65
N ALA A 138 -9.98 -9.68 -19.36
CA ALA A 138 -10.98 -9.56 -18.30
C ALA A 138 -10.78 -8.34 -17.38
N GLY A 139 -9.70 -7.57 -17.56
CA GLY A 139 -9.37 -6.41 -16.73
C GLY A 139 -9.05 -6.75 -15.27
N LEU A 140 -8.51 -7.95 -15.02
CA LEU A 140 -8.21 -8.44 -13.67
C LEU A 140 -6.93 -7.81 -13.12
N ARG A 141 -6.94 -7.50 -11.82
CA ARG A 141 -5.75 -7.07 -11.08
C ARG A 141 -4.83 -8.25 -10.80
N VAL A 142 -3.55 -7.98 -10.56
CA VAL A 142 -2.54 -9.00 -10.29
C VAL A 142 -2.95 -9.99 -9.19
N ALA A 143 -3.54 -9.50 -8.09
CA ALA A 143 -4.00 -10.34 -6.99
C ALA A 143 -5.16 -11.26 -7.41
N GLU A 144 -6.07 -10.76 -8.25
CA GLU A 144 -7.21 -11.53 -8.77
C GLU A 144 -6.73 -12.62 -9.73
N VAL A 145 -5.78 -12.31 -10.62
CA VAL A 145 -5.14 -13.29 -11.52
C VAL A 145 -4.40 -14.36 -10.72
N SER A 146 -3.72 -13.96 -9.64
CA SER A 146 -2.91 -14.87 -8.82
C SER A 146 -3.76 -15.83 -7.97
N MET A 147 -5.00 -15.45 -7.65
CA MET A 147 -5.94 -16.25 -6.87
C MET A 147 -6.95 -17.01 -7.74
N LEU A 148 -6.87 -16.88 -9.08
CA LEU A 148 -7.81 -17.50 -10.02
C LEU A 148 -7.69 -19.03 -9.96
N LYS A 149 -8.82 -19.72 -9.74
CA LYS A 149 -8.86 -21.20 -9.77
C LYS A 149 -9.40 -21.69 -11.11
N VAL A 150 -9.08 -22.92 -11.46
CA VAL A 150 -9.62 -23.58 -12.66
C VAL A 150 -11.15 -23.62 -12.63
N THR A 151 -11.75 -23.81 -11.45
CA THR A 151 -13.21 -23.78 -11.25
C THR A 151 -13.85 -22.40 -11.50
N ASP A 152 -13.06 -21.32 -11.51
CA ASP A 152 -13.57 -19.98 -11.84
C ASP A 152 -13.60 -19.73 -13.36
N VAL A 153 -12.99 -20.61 -14.16
CA VAL A 153 -12.93 -20.51 -15.61
C VAL A 153 -14.09 -21.29 -16.21
N ASP A 154 -15.14 -20.55 -16.57
CA ASP A 154 -16.26 -21.12 -17.33
C ASP A 154 -15.81 -21.37 -18.78
N SER A 155 -15.68 -22.65 -19.11
CA SER A 155 -15.20 -23.11 -20.42
C SER A 155 -16.28 -23.02 -21.51
N GLU A 156 -17.56 -22.91 -21.14
CA GLU A 156 -18.68 -22.78 -22.07
C GLU A 156 -18.99 -21.32 -22.41
N GLN A 157 -18.77 -20.39 -21.48
CA GLN A 157 -18.96 -18.96 -21.70
C GLN A 157 -17.63 -18.19 -21.71
N ARG A 158 -16.92 -18.25 -22.84
CA ARG A 158 -15.70 -17.46 -23.13
C ARG A 158 -15.84 -15.92 -23.01
N ALA A 159 -16.99 -15.37 -22.62
CA ALA A 159 -17.22 -13.92 -22.61
C ALA A 159 -18.00 -13.31 -21.41
N HIS A 160 -18.68 -14.08 -20.56
CA HIS A 160 -19.67 -13.48 -19.63
C HIS A 160 -19.33 -13.52 -18.12
N ALA A 161 -18.49 -14.44 -17.65
CA ALA A 161 -18.21 -14.58 -16.22
C ALA A 161 -17.22 -13.52 -15.65
N ALA A 162 -16.24 -13.08 -16.45
CA ALA A 162 -15.28 -12.03 -16.07
C ALA A 162 -15.98 -10.70 -15.68
N ALA A 163 -17.13 -10.41 -16.31
CA ALA A 163 -17.90 -9.19 -16.07
C ALA A 163 -18.59 -9.15 -14.69
N ARG A 164 -18.91 -10.31 -14.08
CA ARG A 164 -19.68 -10.35 -12.83
C ARG A 164 -18.87 -9.97 -11.60
N ARG A 165 -17.57 -10.32 -11.53
CA ARG A 165 -16.68 -9.88 -10.43
C ARG A 165 -16.10 -8.47 -10.67
N ALA A 166 -15.85 -8.08 -11.92
CA ALA A 166 -15.42 -6.72 -12.26
C ALA A 166 -16.45 -5.63 -11.87
N ARG A 167 -17.76 -5.93 -11.94
CA ARG A 167 -18.83 -5.03 -11.46
C ARG A 167 -18.83 -4.83 -9.94
N GLN A 168 -18.52 -5.86 -9.14
CA GLN A 168 -18.43 -5.74 -7.68
C GLN A 168 -17.20 -4.90 -7.25
N GLY A 169 -16.07 -5.01 -7.97
CA GLY A 169 -14.89 -4.17 -7.73
C GLY A 169 -15.07 -2.69 -8.10
N ARG A 170 -15.82 -2.37 -9.16
CA ARG A 170 -16.15 -0.97 -9.53
C ARG A 170 -17.11 -0.29 -8.56
N ALA A 171 -18.08 -1.02 -8.00
CA ALA A 171 -19.06 -0.48 -7.05
C ALA A 171 -18.42 -0.02 -5.72
N LEU A 172 -17.35 -0.69 -5.27
CA LEU A 172 -16.56 -0.25 -4.11
C LEU A 172 -15.75 1.00 -4.44
N SER A 173 -15.10 1.06 -5.61
CA SER A 173 -14.24 2.20 -6.00
C SER A 173 -15.02 3.51 -6.21
N GLN A 174 -16.27 3.46 -6.68
CA GLN A 174 -17.09 4.67 -6.86
C GLN A 174 -17.67 5.24 -5.55
N ARG A 175 -17.92 4.39 -4.54
CA ARG A 175 -18.34 4.85 -3.20
C ARG A 175 -17.24 5.64 -2.47
N HIS A 176 -15.96 5.34 -2.73
CA HIS A 176 -14.83 6.08 -2.17
C HIS A 176 -14.54 7.40 -2.90
N ALA A 177 -14.88 7.51 -4.19
CA ALA A 177 -14.70 8.74 -4.97
C ALA A 177 -15.76 9.81 -4.65
N LEU A 178 -17.02 9.41 -4.40
CA LEU A 178 -18.12 10.34 -4.10
C LEU A 178 -18.10 10.91 -2.66
N ARG A 179 -17.26 10.37 -1.76
CA ARG A 179 -17.10 10.88 -0.39
C ARG A 179 -15.94 11.87 -0.21
N GLY A 180 -15.14 12.08 -1.26
CA GLY A 180 -13.97 13.00 -1.26
C GLY A 180 -14.22 14.37 -1.89
N SER A 181 -15.44 14.65 -2.37
CA SER A 181 -15.78 15.90 -3.07
C SER A 181 -16.66 16.87 -2.25
N ALA A 182 -16.78 16.66 -0.93
CA ALA A 182 -17.47 17.59 -0.05
C ALA A 182 -16.59 17.92 1.16
N ARG A 183 -16.33 19.22 1.35
CA ARG A 183 -15.39 19.92 2.28
C ARG A 183 -14.04 20.18 1.62
N SER A 184 -13.58 21.42 1.42
CA SER A 184 -13.96 22.76 1.91
C SER A 184 -13.03 23.77 1.13
N PRO A 185 -13.01 25.11 1.32
CA PRO A 185 -13.47 25.84 2.50
C PRO A 185 -14.14 27.22 2.25
N ALA A 186 -14.60 27.80 3.36
CA ALA A 186 -14.70 29.25 3.56
C ALA A 186 -13.32 29.81 3.95
#